data_AF-A0A2A2C8A7-F1
#
_entry.id   AF-A0A2A2C8A7-F1
#
_cell.length_a   1.000
_cell.length_b   1.000
_cell.length_c   1.000
_cell.angle_alpha   90.00
_cell.angle_beta   90.00
_cell.angle_gamma   90.00
#
_symmetry.space_group_name_H-M   'P 1'
#
loop_
_entity.id
_entity.type
_entity.pdbx_description
1 polymer ?
#
loop_
_entity_poly.entity_id
_entity_poly.type
_entity_poly.pdbx_seq_one_letter_code
_entity_poly.pdbx_strand_id
1 'polypeptide(L)' 'MKRNIIGGAFTLASLMLAGHALAEDGVVHFVGEIVDTTCEVTSDTADQIVPLGKVSKNAF' A
#
# COMPACT_ATOMS: atom_id res chain seq x y z
N MET A 1 -18.38 -35.13 -47.96
CA MET A 1 -19.15 -34.31 -46.99
C MET A 1 -18.65 -34.42 -45.55
N LYS A 2 -18.08 -35.56 -45.09
CA LYS A 2 -17.60 -35.74 -43.70
C LYS A 2 -16.41 -34.86 -43.27
N ARG A 3 -15.53 -34.48 -44.21
CA ARG A 3 -14.34 -33.64 -43.93
C ARG A 3 -14.68 -32.16 -43.68
N ASN A 4 -15.82 -31.68 -44.18
CA ASN A 4 -16.25 -30.29 -44.03
C ASN A 4 -16.90 -30.02 -42.65
N ILE A 5 -17.47 -31.06 -42.03
CA ILE A 5 -18.08 -31.00 -40.69
C ILE A 5 -17.00 -30.85 -39.62
N ILE A 6 -15.86 -31.53 -39.78
CA ILE A 6 -14.73 -31.46 -38.84
C ILE A 6 -14.10 -30.06 -38.86
N GLY A 7 -13.95 -29.46 -40.05
CA GLY A 7 -13.45 -28.09 -40.18
C GLY A 7 -14.38 -27.06 -39.54
N GLY A 8 -15.70 -27.19 -39.77
CA GLY A 8 -16.69 -26.29 -39.15
C GLY A 8 -16.83 -26.44 -37.63
N ALA A 9 -16.67 -27.67 -37.11
CA ALA A 9 -16.66 -27.90 -35.66
C ALA A 9 -15.43 -27.28 -34.98
N PHE A 10 -14.28 -27.32 -35.65
CA PHE A 10 -13.05 -26.76 -35.11
C PHE A 10 -13.07 -25.22 -35.07
N THR A 11 -13.63 -24.58 -36.10
CA THR A 11 -13.78 -23.12 -36.12
C THR A 11 -14.83 -22.62 -35.12
N LEU A 12 -15.92 -23.35 -34.92
CA LEU A 12 -16.92 -22.99 -33.92
C LEU A 12 -16.37 -23.14 -32.49
N ALA A 13 -15.56 -24.16 -32.24
CA ALA A 13 -14.90 -24.37 -30.96
C ALA A 13 -13.88 -23.27 -30.64
N SER A 14 -13.08 -22.82 -31.62
CA SER A 14 -12.10 -21.75 -31.39
C SER A 14 -12.74 -20.38 -31.11
N LEU A 15 -13.93 -20.10 -31.66
CA LEU A 15 -14.72 -18.90 -31.35
C LEU A 15 -15.22 -18.88 -29.89
N MET A 16 -15.49 -20.04 -29.29
CA MET A 16 -15.96 -20.15 -27.90
C MET A 16 -14.82 -20.04 -26.87
N LEU A 17 -13.58 -20.31 -27.26
CA LEU A 17 -12.39 -20.15 -26.40
C LEU A 17 -11.83 -18.72 -26.38
N ALA A 18 -12.30 -17.82 -27.26
CA ALA A 18 -11.87 -16.42 -27.28
C ALA A 18 -12.49 -15.56 -26.17
N GLY A 19 -13.33 -16.15 -25.32
CA GLY A 19 -13.94 -15.47 -24.18
C GLY A 19 -13.04 -15.47 -22.96
N HIS A 20 -12.93 -14.30 -22.34
CA HIS A 20 -12.75 -14.08 -20.90
C HIS A 20 -11.42 -14.48 -20.24
N ALA A 21 -10.35 -13.76 -20.58
CA ALA A 21 -9.42 -13.30 -19.55
C ALA A 21 -9.95 -11.98 -18.96
N LEU A 22 -11.06 -12.03 -18.21
CA LEU A 22 -11.54 -10.88 -17.45
C LEU A 22 -10.69 -10.80 -16.18
N ALA A 23 -9.55 -10.11 -16.26
CA ALA A 23 -8.88 -9.64 -15.07
C ALA A 23 -9.70 -8.45 -14.56
N GLU A 24 -10.61 -8.71 -13.62
CA GLU A 24 -11.21 -7.65 -12.81
C GLU A 24 -10.14 -7.18 -11.84
N ASP A 25 -9.69 -5.93 -12.01
CA ASP A 25 -8.75 -5.33 -11.05
C ASP A 25 -9.40 -5.31 -9.67
N GLY A 26 -8.73 -5.93 -8.69
CA GLY A 26 -9.21 -6.00 -7.32
C GLY A 26 -9.26 -4.62 -6.67
N VAL A 27 -10.28 -4.37 -5.85
CA VAL A 27 -10.41 -3.13 -5.09
C VAL A 27 -9.61 -3.22 -3.80
N VAL A 28 -8.66 -2.30 -3.61
CA VAL A 28 -7.93 -2.18 -2.33
C VAL A 28 -8.71 -1.27 -1.39
N HIS A 29 -9.13 -1.83 -0.26
CA HIS A 29 -9.79 -1.08 0.81
C HIS A 29 -8.78 -0.75 1.91
N PHE A 30 -8.39 0.53 2.00
CA PHE A 30 -7.58 1.01 3.09
C PHE A 30 -8.48 1.35 4.28
N VAL A 31 -8.25 0.65 5.41
CA VAL A 31 -8.92 0.91 6.67
C VAL A 31 -7.85 1.34 7.67
N GLY A 32 -8.06 2.50 8.28
CA GLY A 32 -7.20 3.04 9.32
C GLY A 32 -8.00 3.94 10.24
N GLU A 33 -7.54 4.04 11.48
CA GLU A 33 -8.08 4.93 12.50
C GLU A 33 -7.04 6.01 12.80
N ILE A 34 -7.49 7.27 12.89
CA ILE A 34 -6.63 8.35 13.35
C ILE A 34 -6.64 8.30 14.87
N VAL A 35 -5.56 7.78 15.43
CA VAL A 35 -5.32 7.82 16.88
C VAL A 35 -4.59 9.11 17.23
N ASP A 36 -5.10 9.84 18.22
CA ASP A 36 -4.47 11.06 18.73
C ASP A 36 -3.34 10.67 19.70
N THR A 37 -2.38 9.89 19.20
CA THR A 37 -1.18 9.52 19.96
C THR A 37 -0.20 10.68 19.87
N THR A 38 -0.53 11.80 20.49
CA THR A 38 0.45 12.85 20.74
C THR A 38 1.38 12.37 21.85
N CYS A 39 2.70 12.47 21.67
CA CYS A 39 3.62 12.30 22.78
C CYS A 39 3.33 13.39 23.81
N GLU A 40 2.80 13.02 24.98
CA GLU A 40 2.60 13.96 26.08
C GLU A 40 3.96 14.42 26.59
N VAL A 41 4.15 15.75 26.69
CA VAL A 41 5.30 16.33 27.40
C VAL A 41 5.08 16.02 28.87
N THR A 42 5.91 15.13 29.42
CA THR A 42 5.84 14.76 30.84
C THR A 42 6.20 15.97 31.70
N SER A 43 5.73 16.01 32.95
CA SER A 43 6.06 17.07 33.91
C SER A 43 7.57 17.33 34.03
N ASP A 44 8.37 16.27 33.87
CA ASP A 44 9.84 16.30 33.98
C ASP A 44 10.50 16.96 32.77
N THR A 45 9.78 17.08 31.66
CA THR A 45 10.24 17.72 30.41
C THR A 45 9.57 19.05 30.13
N ALA A 46 8.49 19.38 30.86
CA ALA A 46 7.75 20.62 30.70
C ALA A 46 8.52 21.86 31.16
N ASP A 47 9.33 21.74 32.22
CA ASP A 47 10.17 22.83 32.73
C ASP A 47 11.55 22.29 33.13
N GLN A 48 12.56 22.60 32.32
CA GLN A 48 13.91 22.04 32.46
C GLN A 48 14.97 23.11 32.64
N ILE A 49 15.76 22.96 33.71
CA ILE A 49 16.99 23.70 33.92
C ILE A 49 18.15 22.84 33.41
N VAL A 50 18.81 23.29 32.34
CA VAL A 50 19.99 22.61 31.78
C VAL A 50 21.27 23.24 32.35
N PRO A 51 21.99 22.57 33.26
CA PRO A 51 23.23 23.10 33.81
C PRO A 51 24.31 23.11 32.72
N LEU A 52 24.76 24.30 32.34
CA LEU A 52 25.77 24.52 31.30
C LEU A 52 27.20 24.08 31.70
N GLY A 53 27.38 23.63 32.94
CA GLY A 53 28.69 23.34 33.50
C GLY A 53 29.53 24.62 33.73
N LYS A 54 30.84 24.44 33.85
CA LYS A 54 31.80 25.55 33.97
C LYS A 54 32.36 25.87 32.60
N VAL A 55 32.12 27.08 32.11
CA VAL A 55 32.68 27.55 30.83
C VAL A 55 33.86 28.48 31.11
N SER A 56 34.96 28.31 30.37
CA SER A 56 36.14 29.19 30.47
C SER A 56 35.80 30.58 29.95
N LYS A 57 36.29 31.63 30.62
CA LYS A 57 36.13 33.02 30.16
C LYS A 57 36.77 33.28 28.80
N ASN A 58 37.74 32.45 28.40
CA ASN A 58 38.44 32.56 27.13
C ASN A 58 37.81 31.69 26.04
N ALA A 59 36.67 31.03 26.31
CA ALA A 59 35.98 30.20 25.33
C ALA A 59 35.12 31.03 24.36
N PHE A 60 34.99 32.34 24.61
CA PHE A 60 34.25 33.31 23.80
C PHE A 60 35.14 34.50 23.44
#